data_AF-A0A820QH71-F1
#
_entry.id   AF-A0A820QH71-F1
#
_cell.length_a   1.000
_cell.length_b   1.000
_cell.length_c   1.000
_cell.angle_alpha   90.00
_cell.angle_beta   90.00
_cell.angle_gamma   90.00
#
_symmetry.space_group_name_H-M   'P 1'
#
loop_
_entity.id
_entity.type
_entity.pdbx_description
1 polymer ?
#
loop_
_entity_poly.entity_id
_entity_poly.type
_entity_poly.pdbx_seq_one_letter_code
_entity_poly.pdbx_strand_id
1 'polypeptide(L)'
;MLGLDNAGKTTILYRMKRTEDFHTVPTIGFNVETISPCRGISLTVWDVGGQDHLRTLWHHYFDNVDGLVFVIDSTDSRRLHLARAELEGIYQHEVMKDVPLIVLAN
;
A
#
# COMPACT_ATOMS: atom_id res chain seq x y z
N MET A 1 -0.96 1.98 2.73
CA MET A 1 -0.36 1.60 1.44
C MET A 1 -0.60 0.11 1.23
N LEU A 2 -1.38 -0.23 0.21
CA LEU A 2 -1.81 -1.60 -0.10
C LEU A 2 -1.49 -1.94 -1.57
N GLY A 3 -1.73 -3.19 -1.96
CA GLY A 3 -1.38 -3.73 -3.28
C GLY A 3 -0.77 -5.12 -3.17
N LEU A 4 -0.69 -5.83 -4.28
CA LEU A 4 -0.20 -7.22 -4.30
C LEU A 4 1.24 -7.34 -3.79
N ASP A 5 1.62 -8.55 -3.39
CA ASP A 5 3.01 -8.90 -3.15
C ASP A 5 3.88 -8.58 -4.38
N ASN A 6 5.15 -8.24 -4.13
CA ASN A 6 6.12 -7.82 -5.14
C ASN A 6 5.81 -6.51 -5.91
N ALA A 7 4.69 -5.82 -5.63
CA ALA A 7 4.36 -4.57 -6.32
C ALA A 7 5.30 -3.38 -6.03
N GLY A 8 6.20 -3.48 -5.04
CA GLY A 8 7.19 -2.44 -4.71
C GLY A 8 6.79 -1.48 -3.57
N LYS A 9 5.71 -1.78 -2.82
CA LYS A 9 5.20 -0.94 -1.71
C LYS A 9 6.28 -0.51 -0.70
N THR A 10 6.95 -1.48 -0.09
CA THR A 10 8.00 -1.24 0.91
C THR A 10 9.18 -0.46 0.33
N THR A 11 9.53 -0.72 -0.93
CA THR A 11 10.58 0.03 -1.65
C THR A 11 10.20 1.50 -1.82
N ILE A 12 8.96 1.77 -2.23
CA ILE A 12 8.45 3.14 -2.37
C ILE A 12 8.46 3.86 -1.02
N LEU A 13 8.03 3.18 0.06
CA LEU A 13 8.02 3.75 1.41
C LEU A 13 9.42 4.18 1.85
N TYR A 14 10.42 3.30 1.76
CA TYR A 14 11.78 3.63 2.19
C TYR A 14 12.47 4.65 1.28
N ARG A 15 12.16 4.68 -0.02
CA ARG A 15 12.58 5.78 -0.90
C ARG A 15 11.99 7.12 -0.47
N MET A 16 10.71 7.18 -0.13
CA MET A 16 10.08 8.41 0.37
C MET A 16 10.64 8.86 1.71
N LYS A 17 11.05 7.90 2.56
CA LYS A 17 11.75 8.17 3.82
C LYS A 17 13.19 8.68 3.64
N ARG A 18 13.74 8.64 2.41
CA ARG A 18 15.14 8.97 2.07
C ARG A 18 16.15 8.07 2.79
N THR A 19 15.83 6.78 2.90
CA THR A 19 16.80 5.79 3.37
C THR A 19 17.76 5.47 2.22
N GLU A 20 19.06 5.73 2.41
CA GLU A 20 20.07 5.60 1.34
C GLU A 20 20.47 4.14 1.07
N ASP A 21 20.44 3.27 2.09
CA ASP A 21 20.75 1.84 1.98
C ASP A 21 19.65 0.98 2.60
N PHE A 22 18.79 0.40 1.76
CA PHE A 22 17.79 -0.56 2.22
C PHE A 22 17.66 -1.73 1.24
N HIS A 23 17.49 -2.92 1.81
CA HIS A 23 17.08 -4.11 1.09
C HIS A 23 15.71 -4.54 1.60
N THR A 24 14.78 -4.76 0.68
CA THR A 24 13.44 -5.23 1.02
C THR A 24 13.36 -6.74 0.88
N VAL A 25 12.84 -7.39 1.91
CA VAL A 25 12.35 -8.77 1.85
C VAL A 25 10.82 -8.74 1.78
N PRO A 26 10.13 -9.84 1.40
CA PRO A 26 8.67 -9.90 1.46
C PRO A 26 8.16 -9.51 2.86
N THR A 27 7.35 -8.46 2.93
CA THR A 27 6.78 -7.98 4.19
C THR A 27 5.83 -9.03 4.77
N ILE A 28 6.12 -9.46 6.00
CA ILE A 28 5.26 -10.31 6.82
C ILE A 28 4.60 -9.39 7.85
N GLY A 29 3.28 -9.24 7.78
CA GLY A 29 2.55 -8.29 8.62
C GLY A 29 2.55 -6.88 8.01
N PHE A 30 3.16 -5.91 8.70
CA PHE A 30 3.14 -4.50 8.29
C PHE A 30 4.35 -3.71 8.79
N ASN A 31 4.66 -2.61 8.11
CA ASN A 31 5.57 -1.55 8.55
C ASN A 31 4.78 -0.26 8.81
N VAL A 32 5.17 0.51 9.82
CA VAL A 32 4.61 1.84 10.09
C VAL A 32 5.74 2.84 10.09
N GLU A 33 5.63 3.83 9.22
CA GLU A 33 6.65 4.85 9.07
C GLU A 33 6.03 6.23 8.94
N THR A 34 6.59 7.21 9.65
CA THR A 34 6.25 8.62 9.46
C THR A 34 7.20 9.22 8.44
N ILE A 35 6.64 9.75 7.34
CA ILE A 35 7.40 10.42 6.28
C ILE A 35 6.97 11.87 6.15
N SER A 36 7.91 12.72 5.76
CA SER A 36 7.68 14.15 5.51
C SER A 36 8.05 14.50 4.07
N PRO A 37 7.17 14.21 3.08
CA PRO A 37 7.51 14.35 1.67
C PRO A 37 7.73 15.82 1.26
N CYS A 38 7.07 16.75 1.94
CA CYS A 38 7.16 18.19 1.71
C CYS A 38 7.19 18.94 3.04
N ARG A 39 7.70 20.19 3.01
CA ARG A 39 7.75 21.04 4.20
C ARG A 39 6.33 21.29 4.73
N GLY A 40 6.11 21.01 6.01
CA GLY A 40 4.82 21.22 6.67
C GLY A 40 3.81 20.07 6.50
N ILE A 41 4.19 18.98 5.84
CA ILE A 41 3.36 17.78 5.69
C ILE A 41 4.07 16.61 6.36
N SER A 42 3.34 15.90 7.23
CA SER A 42 3.77 14.67 7.88
C SER A 42 2.70 13.62 7.66
N LEU A 43 3.08 12.46 7.12
CA LEU A 43 2.18 11.35 6.82
C LEU A 43 2.64 10.11 7.60
N THR A 44 1.71 9.46 8.29
CA THR A 44 1.95 8.13 8.86
C THR A 44 1.49 7.09 7.85
N VAL A 45 2.44 6.34 7.28
CA VAL A 45 2.16 5.34 6.26
C VAL A 45 2.22 3.95 6.87
N TRP A 46 1.12 3.22 6.72
CA TRP A 46 1.02 1.80 7.03
C TRP A 46 1.27 1.00 5.74
N ASP A 47 2.42 0.35 5.61
CA ASP A 47 2.75 -0.57 4.52
C ASP A 47 2.42 -1.99 4.95
N VAL A 48 1.39 -2.60 4.35
CA VAL A 48 0.89 -3.91 4.75
C VAL A 48 1.27 -4.96 3.72
N GLY A 49 1.65 -6.16 4.19
CA GLY A 49 2.00 -7.29 3.34
C GLY A 49 0.89 -7.62 2.32
N GLY A 50 1.29 -7.88 1.08
CA GLY A 50 0.38 -8.16 -0.04
C GLY A 50 0.29 -9.62 -0.46
N GLN A 51 0.93 -10.52 0.30
CA GLN A 51 0.88 -11.96 0.06
C GLN A 51 -0.55 -12.45 0.25
N ASP A 52 -0.98 -13.43 -0.54
CA ASP A 52 -2.38 -13.87 -0.61
C ASP A 52 -3.03 -14.10 0.77
N HIS A 53 -2.36 -14.87 1.64
CA HIS A 53 -2.80 -15.13 3.01
C HIS A 53 -2.82 -13.92 3.97
N LEU A 54 -2.14 -12.81 3.63
CA LEU A 54 -2.09 -11.59 4.42
C LEU A 54 -3.13 -10.56 3.95
N ARG A 55 -3.65 -10.67 2.71
CA ARG A 55 -4.64 -9.70 2.18
C ARG A 55 -5.93 -9.71 2.97
N THR A 56 -6.29 -10.87 3.53
CA THR A 56 -7.43 -11.00 4.45
C THR A 56 -7.27 -10.13 5.68
N LEU A 57 -6.08 -9.65 6.04
CA LEU A 57 -5.84 -8.78 7.20
C LEU A 57 -5.96 -7.29 6.86
N TRP A 58 -6.06 -6.91 5.58
CA TRP A 58 -6.09 -5.50 5.17
C TRP A 58 -7.24 -4.72 5.83
N HIS A 59 -8.37 -5.36 6.06
CA HIS A 59 -9.55 -4.74 6.67
C HIS A 59 -9.32 -4.25 8.10
N HIS A 60 -8.32 -4.77 8.81
CA HIS A 60 -7.94 -4.26 10.13
C HIS A 60 -7.28 -2.88 10.09
N TYR A 61 -6.93 -2.37 8.91
CA TYR A 61 -6.24 -1.10 8.71
C TYR A 61 -7.09 -0.05 7.99
N PHE A 62 -8.41 -0.25 7.84
CA PHE A 62 -9.28 0.69 7.12
C PHE A 62 -9.80 1.83 8.01
N ASP A 63 -9.84 1.64 9.32
CA ASP A 63 -10.36 2.64 10.25
C ASP A 63 -9.44 3.88 10.30
N ASN A 64 -10.04 5.06 10.21
CA ASN A 64 -9.36 6.36 10.29
C ASN A 64 -8.24 6.56 9.24
N VAL A 65 -8.44 6.02 8.03
CA VAL A 65 -7.52 6.24 6.90
C VAL A 65 -7.89 7.53 6.16
N ASP A 66 -6.94 8.48 6.08
CA ASP A 66 -7.11 9.73 5.33
C ASP A 66 -6.95 9.55 3.80
N GLY A 67 -6.32 8.47 3.36
CA GLY A 67 -6.06 8.20 1.95
C GLY A 67 -5.46 6.82 1.69
N LEU A 68 -5.83 6.22 0.57
CA LEU A 68 -5.31 4.93 0.11
C LEU A 68 -4.29 5.15 -1.01
N VAL A 69 -3.07 4.65 -0.81
CA VAL A 69 -2.10 4.44 -1.89
C VAL A 69 -2.14 2.96 -2.25
N PHE A 70 -2.56 2.64 -3.47
CA PHE A 70 -2.60 1.29 -4.01
C PHE A 70 -1.53 1.10 -5.09
N VAL A 71 -0.57 0.20 -4.85
CA VAL A 71 0.58 -0.01 -5.73
C VAL A 71 0.35 -1.23 -6.62
N ILE A 72 0.57 -1.05 -7.92
CA ILE A 72 0.44 -2.06 -8.96
C ILE A 72 1.80 -2.23 -9.62
N ASP A 73 2.25 -3.48 -9.78
CA ASP A 73 3.35 -3.82 -10.68
C ASP A 73 2.85 -3.72 -12.13
N SER A 74 3.29 -2.69 -12.83
CA SER A 74 2.85 -2.37 -14.20
C SER A 74 3.37 -3.37 -15.23
N THR A 75 4.38 -4.17 -14.87
CA THR A 75 4.97 -5.19 -15.72
C THR A 75 4.28 -6.55 -15.56
N ASP A 76 3.53 -6.75 -14.47
CA ASP A 76 2.84 -8.01 -14.18
C ASP A 76 1.38 -8.01 -14.67
N SER A 77 1.21 -7.96 -15.99
CA SER A 77 -0.11 -7.97 -16.63
C SER A 77 -0.94 -9.22 -16.29
N ARG A 78 -0.28 -10.32 -15.91
CA ARG A 78 -0.96 -11.58 -15.53
C ARG A 78 -1.76 -11.42 -14.24
N ARG A 79 -1.30 -10.61 -13.29
CA ARG A 79 -1.96 -10.39 -11.99
C ARG A 79 -2.76 -9.09 -11.90
N LEU A 80 -2.83 -8.30 -12.97
CA LEU A 80 -3.59 -7.05 -12.97
C LEU A 80 -5.07 -7.24 -12.64
N HIS A 81 -5.68 -8.33 -13.12
CA HIS A 81 -7.08 -8.66 -12.82
C HIS A 81 -7.29 -8.93 -11.31
N LEU A 82 -6.31 -9.57 -10.65
CA LEU A 82 -6.33 -9.80 -9.22
C LEU A 82 -6.16 -8.49 -8.46
N ALA A 83 -5.20 -7.65 -8.86
CA ALA A 83 -5.00 -6.33 -8.25
C ALA A 83 -6.28 -5.47 -8.32
N ARG A 84 -6.99 -5.51 -9.46
CA ARG A 84 -8.29 -4.86 -9.62
C ARG A 84 -9.33 -5.42 -8.65
N ALA A 85 -9.47 -6.74 -8.57
CA ALA A 85 -10.45 -7.37 -7.70
C ALA A 85 -10.22 -7.03 -6.21
N GLU A 86 -8.96 -7.02 -5.79
CA GLU A 86 -8.57 -6.63 -4.42
C GLU A 86 -8.88 -5.14 -4.15
N LEU A 87 -8.60 -4.25 -5.11
CA LEU A 87 -8.93 -2.83 -4.99
C LEU A 87 -10.45 -2.60 -4.92
N GLU A 88 -11.22 -3.26 -5.78
CA GLU A 88 -12.68 -3.22 -5.73
C GLU A 88 -13.20 -3.74 -4.39
N GLY A 89 -12.61 -4.83 -3.86
CA GLY A 89 -12.94 -5.39 -2.55
C GLY A 89 -12.69 -4.43 -1.40
N ILE A 90 -11.59 -3.66 -1.42
CA ILE A 90 -11.32 -2.62 -0.41
C ILE A 90 -12.47 -1.60 -0.36
N TYR A 91 -12.92 -1.11 -1.52
CA TYR A 91 -13.98 -0.10 -1.61
C TYR A 91 -15.40 -0.65 -1.40
N GLN A 92 -15.57 -1.96 -1.22
CA GLN A 92 -16.83 -2.54 -0.75
C GLN A 92 -17.05 -2.28 0.75
N HIS A 93 -16.01 -1.94 1.51
CA HIS A 93 -16.14 -1.58 2.92
C HIS A 93 -16.64 -0.14 3.08
N GLU A 94 -17.68 0.05 3.89
CA GLU A 94 -18.34 1.36 4.10
C GLU A 94 -17.34 2.46 4.49
N VAL A 95 -16.42 2.14 5.39
CA VAL A 95 -15.40 3.08 5.90
C VAL A 95 -14.40 3.55 4.83
N MET A 96 -14.28 2.83 3.72
CA MET A 96 -13.35 3.17 2.63
C MET A 96 -14.01 3.93 1.47
N LYS A 97 -15.34 3.99 1.40
CA LYS A 97 -16.06 4.51 0.20
C LYS A 97 -15.64 5.92 -0.22
N ASP A 98 -15.44 6.80 0.75
CA ASP A 98 -15.08 8.20 0.52
C ASP A 98 -13.58 8.47 0.66
N VAL A 99 -12.77 7.43 0.90
CA VAL A 99 -11.32 7.56 1.08
C VAL A 99 -10.65 7.84 -0.28
N PRO A 100 -9.94 8.97 -0.43
CA PRO A 100 -9.23 9.29 -1.67
C PRO A 100 -8.23 8.20 -2.09
N LEU A 101 -8.20 7.89 -3.38
CA LEU A 101 -7.34 6.87 -3.97
C LEU A 101 -6.19 7.49 -4.76
N ILE A 102 -4.98 7.00 -4.53
CA ILE A 102 -3.83 7.16 -5.42
C ILE A 102 -3.43 5.76 -5.90
N VAL A 103 -3.45 5.55 -7.22
CA VAL A 103 -2.90 4.34 -7.84
C VAL A 103 -1.49 4.64 -8.33
N LEU A 104 -0.52 3.87 -7.85
CA LEU A 104 0.85 3.91 -8.36
C LEU A 104 1.06 2.73 -9.31
N ALA A 105 1.19 3.05 -10.60
CA ALA A 105 1.71 2.15 -11.60
C ALA A 105 3.24 2.16 -11.50
N ASN A 106 3.78 1.26 -10.65
CA ASN A 106 5.21 1.07 -10.42
C ASN A 106 5.82 0.12 -11.45
#